data_AF-A0A285D7B8-F1
#
_entry.id   AF-A0A285D7B8-F1
#
_cell.length_a   1.000
_cell.length_b   1.000
_cell.length_c   1.000
_cell.angle_alpha   90.00
_cell.angle_beta   90.00
_cell.angle_gamma   90.00
#
_symmetry.space_group_name_H-M   'P 1'
#
loop_
_entity.id
_entity.type
_entity.pdbx_description
1 polymer ?
#
loop_
_entity_poly.entity_id
_entity_poly.type
_entity_poly.pdbx_seq_one_letter_code
_entity_poly.pdbx_strand_id
1 'polypeptide(L)' 'MQLMVSFRGAKVGGLNRQASHWYFSKVFIRDHGDPATMTQHGFGHVVHNEKHEYWMRQGAGAQAAFEDAMVAMTGVRP' A
#
# COMPACT_ATOMS: atom_id res chain seq x y z
N MET A 1 11.86 4.29 -11.24
CA MET A 1 11.95 2.84 -10.93
C MET A 1 11.09 2.52 -9.72
N GLN A 2 10.29 1.46 -9.75
CA GLN A 2 9.46 1.01 -8.61
C GLN A 2 9.93 -0.37 -8.15
N LEU A 3 9.96 -0.60 -6.84
CA LEU A 3 9.97 -1.96 -6.28
C LEU A 3 8.54 -2.40 -6.09
N MET A 4 8.22 -3.61 -6.53
CA MET A 4 6.89 -4.16 -6.41
C MET A 4 6.90 -5.28 -5.36
N VAL A 5 5.91 -5.25 -4.49
CA VAL A 5 5.65 -6.28 -3.48
C VAL A 5 4.42 -7.07 -3.92
N SER A 6 4.54 -8.38 -3.85
CA SER A 6 3.47 -9.33 -4.23
C SER A 6 3.19 -10.29 -3.08
N PHE A 7 1.92 -10.63 -2.88
CA PHE A 7 1.46 -11.60 -1.90
C PHE A 7 0.62 -12.66 -2.62
N ARG A 8 1.02 -13.93 -2.51
CA ARG A 8 0.35 -15.07 -3.19
C ARG A 8 0.12 -14.85 -4.69
N GLY A 9 1.08 -14.21 -5.37
CA GLY A 9 0.99 -13.89 -6.80
C GLY A 9 0.18 -12.64 -7.14
N ALA A 10 -0.51 -12.02 -6.18
CA ALA A 10 -1.23 -10.76 -6.38
C ALA A 10 -0.35 -9.56 -6.03
N LYS A 11 -0.48 -8.47 -6.78
CA LYS A 11 0.24 -7.21 -6.52
C LYS A 11 -0.33 -6.54 -5.28
N VAL A 12 0.51 -6.37 -4.26
CA VAL A 12 0.18 -5.56 -3.07
C VAL A 12 0.32 -4.08 -3.41
N GLY A 13 1.48 -3.70 -3.92
CA GLY A 13 1.92 -2.33 -4.09
C GLY A 13 3.44 -2.27 -4.09
N GLY A 14 4.03 -1.33 -3.37
CA GLY A 14 5.47 -1.32 -3.10
C GLY A 14 6.05 0.08 -2.95
N LEU A 15 7.33 0.23 -3.29
CA LEU A 15 8.06 1.49 -3.15
C LEU A 15 8.23 2.16 -4.52
N ASN A 16 7.65 3.34 -4.67
CA ASN A 16 8.02 4.24 -5.75
C ASN A 16 9.29 5.00 -5.37
N ARG A 17 10.43 4.62 -5.94
CA ARG A 17 11.72 5.25 -5.61
C ARG A 17 11.87 6.67 -6.18
N GLN A 18 11.10 7.01 -7.21
CA GLN A 18 11.15 8.35 -7.81
C GLN A 18 10.35 9.35 -6.98
N ALA A 19 9.17 8.94 -6.51
CA ALA A 19 8.32 9.75 -5.64
C ALA A 19 8.59 9.52 -4.15
N SER A 20 9.57 8.66 -3.81
CA SER A 20 9.96 8.30 -2.44
C SER A 20 8.79 7.93 -1.52
N HIS A 21 7.81 7.17 -2.03
CA HIS A 21 6.64 6.74 -1.25
C HIS A 21 6.43 5.23 -1.27
N TRP A 22 5.87 4.72 -0.18
CA TRP A 22 5.25 3.39 -0.15
C TRP A 22 3.80 3.51 -0.56
N TYR A 23 3.30 2.54 -1.32
CA TYR A 23 1.94 2.56 -1.81
C TYR A 23 1.29 1.19 -1.84
N PHE A 24 -0.04 1.15 -1.70
CA PHE A 24 -0.90 0.00 -1.89
C PHE A 24 -1.80 0.18 -3.12
N SER A 25 -1.99 -0.89 -3.88
CA SER A 25 -2.92 -0.89 -5.00
C SER A 25 -4.36 -0.97 -4.53
N LYS A 26 -5.28 -0.30 -5.24
CA LYS A 26 -6.71 -0.39 -4.96
C LYS A 26 -7.29 -1.80 -5.03
N VAL A 27 -6.76 -2.63 -5.91
CA VAL A 27 -7.20 -4.01 -6.10
C VAL A 27 -6.88 -4.82 -4.84
N PHE A 28 -5.65 -4.69 -4.34
CA PHE A 28 -5.25 -5.38 -3.12
C PHE A 28 -6.07 -4.95 -1.90
N ILE A 29 -6.28 -3.64 -1.72
CA ILE A 29 -7.08 -3.14 -0.59
C ILE A 29 -8.52 -3.65 -0.69
N ARG A 30 -9.13 -3.65 -1.87
CA ARG A 30 -10.48 -4.18 -2.06
C ARG A 30 -10.58 -5.67 -1.71
N ASP A 31 -9.55 -6.45 -2.04
CA ASP A 31 -9.59 -7.90 -1.94
C ASP A 31 -9.13 -8.42 -0.56
N HIS A 32 -8.34 -7.64 0.20
CA HIS A 32 -7.72 -8.07 1.45
C HIS A 32 -7.90 -7.13 2.64
N GLY A 33 -8.48 -5.95 2.46
CA GLY A 33 -8.64 -4.97 3.52
C GLY A 33 -9.75 -3.97 3.24
N ASP A 34 -9.56 -2.74 3.71
CA ASP A 34 -10.48 -1.65 3.46
C ASP A 34 -9.76 -0.27 3.52
N PRO A 35 -10.39 0.80 3.00
CA PRO A 35 -9.84 2.15 3.10
C PRO A 35 -9.67 2.68 4.54
N ALA A 36 -10.41 2.13 5.52
CA ALA A 36 -10.32 2.57 6.91
C ALA A 36 -8.99 2.10 7.53
N THR A 37 -8.56 0.89 7.23
CA THR A 37 -7.26 0.31 7.59
C THR A 37 -6.13 1.20 7.06
N MET A 38 -6.23 1.65 5.81
CA MET A 38 -5.23 2.57 5.24
C MET A 38 -5.12 3.88 6.01
N THR A 39 -6.26 4.44 6.41
CA THR A 39 -6.31 5.67 7.21
C THR A 39 -5.68 5.47 8.59
N GLN A 40 -5.94 4.33 9.25
CA GLN A 40 -5.34 3.97 10.54
C GLN A 40 -3.81 3.88 10.47
N HIS A 41 -3.27 3.36 9.36
CA HIS A 41 -1.83 3.29 9.12
C HIS A 41 -1.24 4.57 8.49
N GLY A 42 -2.02 5.64 8.38
CA GLY A 42 -1.56 6.95 7.89
C GLY A 42 -1.29 7.00 6.38
N PHE A 43 -1.93 6.14 5.60
CA PHE A 43 -1.87 6.19 4.15
C PHE A 43 -2.97 7.11 3.59
N GLY A 44 -2.56 8.10 2.81
CA GLY A 44 -3.47 8.98 2.09
C GLY A 44 -3.96 8.34 0.79
N HIS A 45 -5.24 8.51 0.49
CA HIS A 45 -5.83 8.10 -0.78
C HIS A 45 -5.43 9.08 -1.89
N VAL A 46 -4.96 8.55 -3.02
CA VAL A 46 -4.54 9.31 -4.19
C VAL A 46 -5.34 8.81 -5.39
N VAL A 47 -6.06 9.72 -6.04
CA VAL A 47 -6.76 9.48 -7.29
C VAL A 47 -5.98 10.15 -8.41
N HIS A 48 -5.36 9.37 -9.29
CA HIS A 48 -4.71 9.89 -10.51
C HIS A 48 -5.69 10.05 -11.66
N ASN A 49 -6.64 9.13 -11.80
CA ASN A 49 -7.77 9.19 -12.73
C ASN A 49 -8.84 8.16 -12.32
N GLU A 50 -9.95 8.09 -13.06
CA GLU A 50 -11.06 7.17 -12.81
C GLU A 50 -10.63 5.69 -12.70
N LYS A 51 -9.54 5.30 -13.37
CA LYS A 51 -9.04 3.92 -13.38
C LYS A 51 -7.87 3.71 -12.44
N HIS A 52 -7.18 4.76 -12.01
CA HIS A 52 -5.95 4.68 -11.24
C HIS A 52 -6.07 5.47 -9.94
N GLU A 53 -6.30 4.72 -8.86
CA GLU A 53 -6.25 5.20 -7.49
C GLU A 53 -5.41 4.23 -6.66
N TYR A 54 -4.80 4.74 -5.61
CA TYR A 54 -3.94 4.00 -4.71
C TYR A 54 -3.83 4.72 -3.36
N TRP A 55 -3.24 4.06 -2.38
CA TRP A 55 -2.97 4.63 -1.06
C TRP A 55 -1.48 4.76 -0.90
N MET A 56 -0.99 5.91 -0.42
CA MET A 56 0.44 6.13 -0.28
C MET A 56 0.80 6.77 1.06
N ARG A 57 2.04 6.54 1.48
CA ARG A 57 2.67 7.19 2.63
C ARG A 57 4.13 7.48 2.32
N GLN A 58 4.60 8.64 2.78
CA GLN A 58 5.97 9.13 2.60
C GLN A 58 6.65 9.38 3.95
N GLY A 59 7.97 9.52 3.91
CA GLY A 59 8.77 9.94 5.06
C GLY A 59 9.14 8.79 6.01
N ALA A 60 9.65 9.19 7.18
CA ALA A 60 10.09 8.25 8.21
C ALA A 60 8.94 7.34 8.64
N GLY A 61 9.23 6.04 8.78
CA GLY A 61 8.25 5.03 9.19
C GLY A 61 7.27 4.59 8.09
N ALA A 62 7.34 5.12 6.86
CA ALA A 62 6.45 4.69 5.78
C ALA A 62 6.61 3.20 5.41
N GLN A 63 7.83 2.67 5.47
CA GLN A 63 8.09 1.24 5.28
C GLN A 63 7.48 0.40 6.40
N ALA A 64 7.75 0.74 7.67
CA ALA A 64 7.20 0.01 8.81
C ALA A 64 5.66 0.03 8.79
N ALA A 65 5.05 1.17 8.48
CA ALA A 65 3.61 1.28 8.32
C ALA A 65 3.07 0.43 7.15
N PHE A 66 3.83 0.30 6.07
CA PHE A 66 3.48 -0.57 4.95
C PHE A 66 3.51 -2.05 5.37
N GLU A 67 4.55 -2.47 6.08
CA GLU A 67 4.66 -3.84 6.61
C GLU A 67 3.54 -4.14 7.61
N ASP A 68 3.28 -3.24 8.56
CA ASP A 68 2.21 -3.39 9.56
C ASP A 68 0.83 -3.47 8.91
N ALA A 69 0.55 -2.61 7.93
CA ALA A 69 -0.72 -2.63 7.21
C ALA A 69 -0.88 -3.92 6.38
N MET A 70 0.21 -4.42 5.78
CA MET A 70 0.18 -5.71 5.07
C MET A 70 -0.12 -6.86 6.03
N VAL A 71 0.49 -6.87 7.22
CA VAL A 71 0.20 -7.85 8.27
C VAL A 71 -1.25 -7.75 8.71
N ALA A 72 -1.78 -6.55 8.94
CA ALA A 72 -3.18 -6.35 9.34
C ALA A 72 -4.17 -6.91 8.30
N MET A 73 -3.89 -6.73 7.01
CA MET A 73 -4.75 -7.20 5.91
C MET A 73 -4.60 -8.69 5.59
N THR A 74 -3.41 -9.26 5.78
CA THR A 74 -3.12 -10.64 5.32
C THR A 74 -2.94 -11.66 6.45
N GLY A 75 -2.70 -11.19 7.68
CA GLY A 75 -2.30 -12.01 8.82
C GLY A 75 -0.88 -12.59 8.70
N VAL A 76 -0.09 -12.21 7.69
CA VAL A 76 1.23 -12.77 7.42
C VAL A 76 2.30 -11.70 7.61
N ARG A 77 3.35 -12.04 8.37
CA ARG A 77 4.55 -11.21 8.51
C ARG A 77 5.54 -11.56 7.39
N PRO A 78 5.98 -10.58 6.58
CA PRO A 78 7.01 -10.78 5.57
C PRO A 78 8.38 -11.10 6.17
#